data_AF-A0AAD6AS37-F1
#
_entry.id   AF-A0AAD6AS37-F1
#
_cell.length_a   1.000
_cell.length_b   1.000
_cell.length_c   1.000
_cell.angle_alpha   90.00
_cell.angle_beta   90.00
_cell.angle_gamma   90.00
#
_symmetry.space_group_name_H-M   'P 1'
#
loop_
_entity.id
_entity.type
_entity.pdbx_description
1 polymer ?
#
loop_
_entity_poly.entity_id
_entity_poly.type
_entity_poly.pdbx_seq_one_letter_code
_entity_poly.pdbx_strand_id
1 'polypeptide(L)' 'MEFIGLDQQPLSVVEDAGFRQLITTLDPRYILPGRKYFTDVCLPQLYQTVYTHIDSILKGQCHI' A
#
# COMPACT_ATOMS: atom_id res chain seq x y z
N MET A 1 1.72 -1.32 -2.51
CA MET A 1 1.43 0.13 -2.44
C MET A 1 2.38 0.97 -3.29
N GLU A 2 3.60 0.49 -3.58
CA GLU A 2 4.58 1.25 -4.36
C GLU A 2 4.09 1.69 -5.73
N PHE A 3 3.53 0.79 -6.56
CA PHE A 3 2.91 1.16 -7.85
C PHE A 3 1.94 2.35 -7.72
N ILE A 4 1.02 2.27 -6.76
CA ILE A 4 0.00 3.31 -6.55
C ILE A 4 0.65 4.63 -6.12
N GLY A 5 1.59 4.58 -5.17
CA GLY A 5 2.22 5.76 -4.59
C GLY A 5 3.22 6.45 -5.52
N LEU A 6 4.06 5.67 -6.19
CA LEU A 6 5.09 6.17 -7.11
C LEU A 6 4.46 6.77 -8.37
N ASP A 7 3.44 6.11 -8.92
CA ASP A 7 2.80 6.54 -10.17
C ASP A 7 1.58 7.44 -9.93
N GLN A 8 1.36 7.89 -8.69
CA GLN A 8 0.25 8.73 -8.26
C GLN A 8 -1.13 8.22 -8.72
N GLN A 9 -1.32 6.91 -8.73
CA GLN A 9 -2.57 6.29 -9.17
C GLN A 9 -3.65 6.42 -8.08
N PRO A 10 -4.94 6.50 -8.47
CA PRO A 10 -6.01 6.36 -7.52
C PRO A 10 -6.06 4.92 -6.97
N LEU A 11 -6.50 4.75 -5.72
CA LEU A 11 -6.66 3.40 -5.14
C LEU A 11 -7.65 2.51 -5.92
N SER A 12 -8.54 3.12 -6.72
CA SER A 12 -9.48 2.40 -7.58
C SER A 12 -8.83 1.71 -8.78
N VAL A 13 -7.56 1.98 -9.09
CA VAL A 13 -6.86 1.36 -10.23
C VAL A 13 -6.87 -0.18 -10.17
N VAL A 14 -6.92 -0.76 -8.96
CA VAL A 14 -6.99 -2.22 -8.76
C VAL A 14 -8.36 -2.83 -9.14
N GLU A 15 -9.37 -1.98 -9.33
CA GLU A 15 -10.72 -2.36 -9.73
C GLU A 15 -10.94 -2.18 -11.24
N ASP A 16 -10.03 -1.50 -11.95
CA ASP A 16 -10.13 -1.27 -13.38
C ASP A 16 -10.04 -2.58 -14.17
N ALA A 17 -10.91 -2.74 -15.17
CA ALA A 17 -11.02 -3.97 -15.95
C ALA A 17 -9.70 -4.36 -16.62
N GLY A 18 -9.00 -3.39 -17.23
CA GLY A 18 -7.72 -3.62 -17.89
C GLY A 18 -6.61 -4.04 -16.92
N PHE A 19 -6.56 -3.41 -15.73
CA PHE A 19 -5.58 -3.78 -14.71
C PHE A 19 -5.83 -5.20 -14.18
N ARG A 20 -7.09 -5.54 -13.89
CA ARG A 20 -7.47 -6.90 -13.46
C ARG A 20 -7.12 -7.94 -14.51
N GLN A 21 -7.41 -7.67 -15.78
CA GLN A 21 -7.06 -8.57 -16.88
C GLN A 21 -5.55 -8.77 -16.97
N LEU A 22 -4.76 -7.69 -16.89
CA LEU A 22 -3.30 -7.76 -16.90
C LEU A 22 -2.77 -8.66 -15.77
N ILE A 23 -3.21 -8.43 -14.52
CA ILE A 23 -2.76 -9.23 -13.37
C ILE A 23 -3.15 -10.69 -13.52
N THR A 24 -4.38 -10.98 -13.97
CA THR A 24 -4.83 -12.36 -14.24
C THR A 24 -4.02 -13.02 -15.35
N THR A 25 -3.62 -12.28 -16.40
CA THR A 25 -2.75 -12.83 -17.46
C THR A 25 -1.34 -13.12 -16.94
N LEU A 26 -0.79 -12.29 -16.05
CA LEU A 26 0.55 -12.47 -15.48
C LEU A 26 0.61 -13.65 -14.49
N ASP A 27 -0.33 -13.73 -13.55
CA ASP A 27 -0.52 -14.91 -12.70
C ASP A 27 -2.02 -15.11 -12.39
N PRO A 28 -2.68 -16.09 -13.04
CA PRO A 28 -4.10 -16.37 -12.82
C PRO A 28 -4.45 -16.79 -11.38
N ARG A 29 -3.45 -17.24 -10.60
CA ARG A 29 -3.66 -17.69 -9.21
C ARG A 29 -3.59 -16.53 -8.21
N TYR A 30 -3.13 -15.36 -8.65
CA TYR A 30 -3.04 -14.20 -7.78
C TYR A 30 -4.42 -13.57 -7.54
N ILE A 31 -4.85 -13.59 -6.28
CA ILE A 31 -6.11 -12.96 -5.88
C ILE A 31 -5.82 -11.49 -5.55
N LEU A 32 -6.08 -10.62 -6.51
CA LEU A 32 -5.90 -9.17 -6.35
C LEU A 32 -6.82 -8.63 -5.24
N PRO A 33 -6.28 -8.03 -4.16
CA PRO A 33 -7.10 -7.39 -3.14
C PRO A 33 -7.91 -6.23 -3.72
N GLY A 34 -9.13 -6.05 -3.22
CA GLY A 34 -9.99 -4.93 -3.63
C GLY A 34 -9.55 -3.60 -3.02
N ARG A 35 -10.09 -2.50 -3.54
CA ARG A 35 -9.75 -1.14 -3.07
C ARG A 35 -9.96 -0.95 -1.56
N LYS A 36 -11.03 -1.53 -1.00
CA LYS A 36 -11.32 -1.46 0.45
C LYS A 36 -10.17 -2.00 1.30
N TYR A 37 -9.53 -3.09 0.89
CA TYR A 37 -8.38 -3.62 1.61
C TYR A 37 -7.23 -2.60 1.64
N PHE A 38 -6.97 -1.93 0.52
CA PHE A 38 -5.94 -0.90 0.47
C PHE A 38 -6.26 0.30 1.35
N THR A 39 -7.52 0.73 1.38
CA THR A 39 -7.99 1.85 2.22
C THR A 39 -8.02 1.52 3.71
N ASP A 40 -8.62 0.39 4.08
CA ASP A 40 -8.99 0.11 5.47
C ASP A 40 -7.91 -0.67 6.22
N VAL A 41 -7.01 -1.35 5.50
CA VAL A 41 -6.00 -2.25 6.09
C VAL A 41 -4.59 -1.83 5.70
N CYS A 42 -4.27 -1.84 4.41
CA CYS A 42 -2.89 -1.69 3.93
C CYS A 42 -2.33 -0.28 4.23
N LEU A 43 -3.10 0.78 3.95
CA LEU A 43 -2.64 2.16 4.14
C LEU A 43 -2.47 2.52 5.63
N PRO A 44 -3.43 2.23 6.54
CA PRO A 44 -3.24 2.47 7.97
C PRO A 44 -2.04 1.70 8.56
N GLN A 45 -1.84 0.45 8.16
CA GLN A 45 -0.68 -0.34 8.60
C GLN A 45 0.63 0.28 8.14
N LEU A 46 0.73 0.67 6.86
CA LEU A 46 1.91 1.33 6.32
C LEU A 46 2.22 2.63 7.07
N TYR A 47 1.21 3.46 7.32
CA TYR A 47 1.36 4.69 8.10
C TYR A 47 1.89 4.38 9.51
N GLN A 48 1.30 3.41 10.20
CA GLN A 48 1.71 3.05 11.56
C GLN A 48 3.16 2.56 11.60
N THR A 49 3.58 1.75 10.63
CA THR A 49 4.97 1.27 10.51
C THR A 49 5.94 2.44 10.39
N VAL A 50 5.66 3.39 9.48
CA VAL A 50 6.52 4.56 9.27
C VAL A 50 6.50 5.48 10.49
N TYR A 51 5.32 5.74 11.05
CA TYR A 51 5.16 6.57 12.25
C TYR A 51 5.97 6.01 13.43
N THR A 52 5.82 4.72 13.73
CA THR A 52 6.53 4.07 14.84
C THR A 52 8.04 4.11 14.62
N HIS A 53 8.50 3.91 13.38
CA HIS A 53 9.91 4.04 13.04
C HIS A 53 10.43 5.45 13.32
N ILE A 54 9.74 6.48 12.83
CA ILE A 54 10.11 7.88 13.05
C ILE A 54 10.09 8.23 14.55
N ASP A 55 9.02 7.86 15.26
CA ASP A 55 8.89 8.11 16.71
C ASP A 55 10.03 7.47 17.52
N SER A 56 10.45 6.25 17.16
CA SER A 56 11.60 5.58 17.78
C SER A 56 12.91 6.32 17.56
N ILE A 57 13.13 6.85 16.35
CA ILE A 57 14.31 7.65 16.03
C ILE A 57 14.30 8.93 16.86
N LEU A 58 13.16 9.62 16.93
CA LEU A 58 13.03 10.87 17.67
C LEU A 58 13.26 10.68 19.18
N LYS A 59 12.71 9.62 19.77
CA LYS A 59 12.92 9.30 21.20
C LYS A 59 14.36 8.88 21.50
N GLY A 60 14.99 8.12 20.60
CA GLY A 60 16.38 7.69 20.74
C GLY A 60 17.39 8.84 20.67
N GLN A 61 17.04 9.96 20.00
CA GLN A 61 17.90 11.15 19.93
C GLN A 61 17.69 12.13 21.09
N CYS A 62 16.64 11.96 21.90
CA CYS A 62 16.35 12.80 23.06
C CYS A 62 17.06 12.26 24.34
N HIS A 63 18.36 11.99 24.27
CA HIS A 63 19.22 11.58 25.40
C HIS A 63 20.51 12.42 25.49
N ILE A 64 20.45 13.70 25.10
CA ILE A 64 21.55 14.67 25.26
C ILE A 64 21.05 15.85 26.11
#